data_AF-A0A8T1SGF0-F1
#
_entry.id   AF-A0A8T1SGF0-F1
#
_cell.length_a   1.000
_cell.length_b   1.000
_cell.length_c   1.000
_cell.angle_alpha   90.00
_cell.angle_beta   90.00
_cell.angle_gamma   90.00
#
_symmetry.space_group_name_H-M   'P 1'
#
loop_
_entity.id
_entity.type
_entity.pdbx_description
1 polymer ?
#
loop_
_entity_poly.entity_id
_entity_poly.type
_entity_poly.pdbx_seq_one_letter_code
_entity_poly.pdbx_strand_id
1 'polypeptide(L)'
;EPEFKPEYLSLEVLSQEFAFELLGMCRNQSEVTAVLNDLGDSEEEEELDSQAFEEGIPNLARLRLAVNYNQKRFVAHPICQQVLSSIWCGNLSGWRGSNTLWKVFVSCSIFLTMPLLCLVYWIAPKSRVGKMLKIPVIKFLLHSASYLWFLIFLLVESIVLEHKHHIFLGRSQPMWENSLHMVWVAGFFWYECKEVWIEGLHSYLLDLWNCLDIVILSLYLASFALRVLVSGRGHLHCLDAPSSPECYYFTRAGRHEWQPEDPQFVAEVLFAVTSMLSFTRLAYILPAHESLGTLQISIGKMIDDMIRFMFILMIILTAFLCGLNNTYVYYQESQRLGKYGLA
;
A
#
# COMPACT_ATOMS: atom_id res chain seq x y z
N GLU A 1 17.80 1.76 -30.24
CA GLU A 1 19.03 2.56 -30.47
C GLU A 1 18.75 4.01 -30.07
N PRO A 2 19.65 4.66 -29.31
CA PRO A 2 19.41 6.02 -28.84
C PRO A 2 19.34 7.04 -29.99
N GLU A 3 20.08 6.84 -31.07
CA GLU A 3 20.15 7.74 -32.23
C GLU A 3 18.85 7.76 -33.04
N PHE A 4 18.24 6.58 -33.24
CA PHE A 4 16.99 6.42 -34.01
C PHE A 4 15.75 6.31 -33.11
N LYS A 5 15.88 6.62 -31.82
CA LYS A 5 14.76 6.61 -30.86
C LYS A 5 13.49 7.28 -31.38
N PRO A 6 13.50 8.48 -32.01
CA PRO A 6 12.26 9.11 -32.47
C PRO A 6 11.55 8.31 -33.59
N GLU A 7 12.30 7.62 -34.44
CA GLU A 7 11.76 6.81 -35.54
C GLU A 7 11.16 5.50 -35.03
N TYR A 8 11.82 4.83 -34.07
CA TYR A 8 11.23 3.65 -33.42
C TYR A 8 9.97 4.00 -32.63
N LEU A 9 9.94 5.15 -31.94
CA LEU A 9 8.76 5.62 -31.22
C LEU A 9 7.59 5.94 -32.17
N SER A 10 7.87 6.46 -33.38
CA SER A 10 6.80 6.73 -34.36
C SER A 10 6.23 5.44 -34.95
N LEU A 11 7.07 4.44 -35.22
CA LEU A 11 6.65 3.10 -35.64
C LEU A 11 5.85 2.39 -34.54
N GLU A 12 6.27 2.51 -33.29
CA GLU A 12 5.53 2.01 -32.14
C GLU A 12 4.11 2.60 -32.14
N VAL A 13 3.98 3.92 -32.18
CA VAL A 13 2.67 4.62 -32.21
C VAL A 13 1.81 4.15 -33.37
N LEU A 14 2.37 3.99 -34.57
CA LEU A 14 1.65 3.48 -35.74
C LEU A 14 1.10 2.06 -35.49
N SER A 15 1.90 1.19 -34.88
CA SER A 15 1.47 -0.17 -34.51
C SER A 15 0.36 -0.15 -33.45
N GLN A 16 0.42 0.77 -32.48
CA GLN A 16 -0.65 0.91 -31.48
C GLN A 16 -1.96 1.41 -32.11
N GLU A 17 -1.86 2.35 -33.07
CA GLU A 17 -3.00 2.89 -33.81
C GLU A 17 -3.72 1.80 -34.60
N PHE A 18 -2.96 0.94 -35.30
CA PHE A 18 -3.53 -0.18 -36.05
C PHE A 18 -4.34 -1.12 -35.15
N ALA A 19 -3.81 -1.49 -33.99
CA ALA A 19 -4.53 -2.34 -33.03
C ALA A 19 -5.80 -1.66 -32.48
N PHE A 20 -5.74 -0.35 -32.24
CA PHE A 20 -6.88 0.45 -31.81
C PHE A 20 -7.98 0.49 -32.88
N GLU A 21 -7.63 0.77 -34.13
CA GLU A 21 -8.58 0.82 -35.25
C GLU A 21 -9.20 -0.54 -35.53
N LEU A 22 -8.42 -1.63 -35.49
CA LEU A 22 -8.92 -2.99 -35.70
C LEU A 22 -10.02 -3.35 -34.70
N LEU A 23 -9.83 -3.01 -33.43
CA LEU A 23 -10.86 -3.20 -32.41
C LEU A 23 -12.10 -2.33 -32.69
N GLY A 24 -11.90 -1.10 -33.17
CA GLY A 24 -12.98 -0.20 -33.58
C GLY A 24 -13.84 -0.72 -34.74
N MET A 25 -13.32 -1.66 -35.53
CA MET A 25 -14.06 -2.31 -36.61
C MET A 25 -14.99 -3.45 -36.16
N CYS A 26 -14.89 -3.89 -34.90
CA CYS A 26 -15.76 -4.94 -34.35
C CYS A 26 -17.21 -4.45 -34.25
N ARG A 27 -18.15 -5.22 -34.81
CA ARG A 27 -19.58 -4.87 -34.87
C ARG A 27 -20.41 -5.56 -33.81
N ASN A 28 -19.97 -6.73 -33.35
CA ASN A 28 -20.75 -7.60 -32.47
C ASN A 28 -19.96 -8.00 -31.23
N GLN A 29 -20.67 -8.33 -30.14
CA GLN A 29 -20.05 -8.74 -28.88
C GLN A 29 -19.19 -10.02 -29.03
N SER A 30 -19.55 -10.91 -29.96
CA SER A 30 -18.77 -12.11 -30.26
C SER A 30 -17.39 -11.78 -30.83
N GLU A 31 -17.31 -10.82 -31.76
CA GLU A 31 -16.05 -10.34 -32.36
C GLU A 31 -15.16 -9.68 -31.31
N VAL A 32 -15.74 -8.81 -30.48
CA VAL A 32 -15.03 -8.16 -29.38
C VAL A 32 -14.49 -9.20 -28.39
N THR A 33 -15.32 -10.18 -28.03
CA THR A 33 -14.92 -11.24 -27.07
C THR A 33 -13.82 -12.11 -27.66
N ALA A 34 -13.89 -12.43 -28.95
CA ALA A 34 -12.83 -13.15 -29.65
C ALA A 34 -11.51 -12.36 -29.63
N VAL A 35 -11.54 -11.07 -29.98
CA VAL A 35 -10.33 -10.22 -29.94
C VAL A 35 -9.74 -10.11 -28.54
N LEU A 36 -10.56 -10.03 -27.49
CA LEU A 36 -10.08 -9.82 -26.12
C LEU A 36 -9.61 -11.09 -25.38
N ASN A 37 -10.12 -12.26 -25.74
CA ASN A 37 -9.83 -13.51 -25.04
C ASN A 37 -8.88 -14.45 -25.78
N ASP A 38 -8.75 -14.34 -27.10
CA ASP A 38 -8.02 -15.32 -27.90
C ASP A 38 -6.50 -15.22 -27.66
N LEU A 39 -5.93 -16.26 -27.07
CA LEU A 39 -4.52 -16.64 -27.17
C LEU A 39 -4.56 -18.09 -27.63
N GLY A 40 -4.48 -18.31 -28.94
CA GLY A 40 -4.70 -19.63 -29.52
C GLY A 40 -3.85 -20.71 -28.85
N ASP A 41 -4.46 -21.87 -28.58
CA ASP A 41 -3.96 -23.21 -28.21
C ASP A 41 -2.58 -23.38 -27.53
N SER A 42 -2.06 -22.40 -26.79
CA SER A 42 -0.96 -22.62 -25.86
C SER A 42 -1.53 -23.04 -24.50
N GLU A 43 -1.97 -24.30 -24.44
CA GLU A 43 -2.59 -24.95 -23.27
C GLU A 43 -1.72 -24.86 -21.99
N GLU A 44 -0.42 -24.63 -22.12
CA GLU A 44 0.54 -24.60 -21.00
C GLU A 44 0.51 -23.29 -20.17
N GLU A 45 0.10 -22.15 -20.73
CA GLU A 45 -0.02 -20.87 -19.98
C GLU A 45 -1.42 -20.69 -19.38
N GLU A 46 -2.46 -21.33 -19.95
CA GLU A 46 -3.84 -21.22 -19.46
C GLU A 46 -4.08 -21.97 -18.13
N GLU A 47 -3.34 -23.06 -17.84
CA GLU A 47 -3.52 -23.84 -16.61
C GLU A 47 -2.99 -23.10 -15.35
N LEU A 48 -1.94 -22.29 -15.48
CA LEU A 48 -1.41 -21.48 -14.37
C LEU A 48 -2.29 -20.24 -14.10
N ASP A 49 -2.85 -19.63 -15.14
CA ASP A 49 -3.66 -18.41 -15.01
C ASP A 49 -5.12 -18.71 -14.63
N SER A 50 -5.63 -19.90 -14.98
CA SER A 50 -6.97 -20.38 -14.59
C SER A 50 -7.09 -20.74 -13.11
N GLN A 51 -5.99 -21.13 -12.44
CA GLN A 51 -5.98 -21.36 -10.99
C GLN A 51 -6.12 -20.07 -10.16
N ALA A 52 -5.87 -18.91 -10.75
CA ALA A 52 -5.91 -17.62 -10.04
C ALA A 52 -7.31 -16.97 -10.01
N PHE A 53 -8.23 -17.35 -10.90
CA PHE A 53 -9.51 -16.66 -11.07
C PHE A 53 -10.72 -17.50 -10.63
N GLU A 54 -11.56 -16.92 -9.76
CA GLU A 54 -12.82 -17.51 -9.35
C GLU A 54 -13.78 -17.69 -10.55
N GLU A 55 -14.53 -18.80 -10.55
CA GLU A 55 -15.60 -19.13 -11.50
C GLU A 55 -16.45 -17.88 -11.87
N GLY A 56 -16.32 -17.40 -13.11
CA GLY A 56 -17.22 -16.40 -13.69
C GLY A 56 -16.58 -15.14 -14.31
N ILE A 57 -15.27 -14.94 -14.21
CA ILE A 57 -14.56 -13.84 -14.88
C ILE A 57 -13.86 -14.39 -16.14
N PRO A 58 -14.11 -13.86 -17.35
CA PRO A 58 -13.40 -14.30 -18.56
C PRO A 58 -11.90 -14.04 -18.43
N ASN A 59 -11.06 -14.94 -18.95
CA ASN A 59 -9.60 -14.87 -18.80
C ASN A 59 -9.01 -13.54 -19.34
N LEU A 60 -9.66 -12.91 -20.35
CA LEU A 60 -9.25 -11.62 -20.93
C LEU A 60 -7.76 -11.60 -21.31
N ALA A 61 -7.27 -12.73 -21.80
CA ALA A 61 -5.84 -12.99 -21.85
C ALA A 61 -5.11 -12.04 -22.83
N ARG A 62 -5.72 -11.70 -23.98
CA ARG A 62 -5.15 -10.70 -24.90
C ARG A 62 -5.17 -9.28 -24.32
N LEU A 63 -6.18 -8.96 -23.51
CA LEU A 63 -6.22 -7.68 -22.79
C LEU A 63 -5.10 -7.58 -21.75
N ARG A 64 -4.82 -8.65 -21.01
CA ARG A 64 -3.67 -8.70 -20.08
C ARG A 64 -2.36 -8.50 -20.82
N LEU A 65 -2.18 -9.18 -21.96
CA LEU A 65 -1.01 -9.00 -22.82
C LEU A 65 -0.87 -7.55 -23.28
N ALA A 66 -1.97 -6.91 -23.68
CA ALA A 66 -1.99 -5.49 -24.08
C ALA A 66 -1.58 -4.56 -22.92
N VAL A 67 -1.99 -4.85 -21.68
CA VAL A 67 -1.56 -4.12 -20.49
C VAL A 67 -0.06 -4.31 -20.25
N ASN A 68 0.45 -5.55 -20.32
CA ASN A 68 1.87 -5.86 -20.14
C ASN A 68 2.76 -5.14 -21.17
N TYR A 69 2.30 -5.01 -22.42
CA TYR A 69 2.99 -4.25 -23.47
C TYR A 69 2.66 -2.75 -23.48
N ASN A 70 2.07 -2.21 -22.41
CA ASN A 70 1.76 -0.78 -22.27
C ASN A 70 0.91 -0.19 -23.44
N GLN A 71 0.00 -0.98 -24.03
CA GLN A 71 -0.88 -0.56 -25.12
C GLN A 71 -2.05 0.30 -24.60
N LYS A 72 -1.73 1.49 -24.08
CA LYS A 72 -2.68 2.36 -23.36
C LYS A 72 -3.89 2.76 -24.20
N ARG A 73 -3.71 3.02 -25.50
CA ARG A 73 -4.81 3.39 -26.41
C ARG A 73 -5.80 2.25 -26.62
N PHE A 74 -5.29 1.04 -26.84
CA PHE A 74 -6.12 -0.16 -27.01
C PHE A 74 -6.96 -0.44 -25.76
N VAL A 75 -6.36 -0.38 -24.57
CA VAL A 75 -7.07 -0.60 -23.30
C VAL A 75 -8.09 0.51 -23.04
N ALA A 76 -7.76 1.76 -23.37
CA ALA A 76 -8.66 2.91 -23.23
C ALA A 76 -9.78 2.98 -24.28
N HIS A 77 -9.80 2.08 -25.27
CA HIS A 77 -10.83 2.06 -26.30
C HIS A 77 -12.24 1.92 -25.68
N PRO A 78 -13.26 2.69 -26.12
CA PRO A 78 -14.60 2.68 -25.52
C PRO A 78 -15.23 1.28 -25.43
N ILE A 79 -15.03 0.44 -26.47
CA ILE A 79 -15.49 -0.95 -26.49
C ILE A 79 -14.83 -1.79 -25.37
N CYS A 80 -13.51 -1.72 -25.20
CA CYS A 80 -12.79 -2.37 -24.10
C CYS A 80 -13.32 -1.91 -22.74
N GLN A 81 -13.46 -0.60 -22.56
CA GLN A 81 -13.93 -0.01 -21.32
C GLN A 81 -15.38 -0.40 -20.99
N GLN A 82 -16.24 -0.55 -22.00
CA GLN A 82 -17.60 -1.04 -21.81
C GLN A 82 -17.64 -2.49 -21.33
N VAL A 83 -16.80 -3.37 -21.89
CA VAL A 83 -16.67 -4.77 -21.45
C VAL A 83 -16.13 -4.84 -20.01
N LEU A 84 -15.03 -4.14 -19.74
CA LEU A 84 -14.43 -4.05 -18.40
C LEU A 84 -15.42 -3.49 -17.36
N SER A 85 -16.13 -2.42 -17.68
CA SER A 85 -17.15 -1.83 -16.80
C SER A 85 -18.29 -2.81 -16.53
N SER A 86 -18.70 -3.60 -17.52
CA SER A 86 -19.72 -4.63 -17.36
C SER A 86 -19.27 -5.74 -16.40
N ILE A 87 -18.01 -6.20 -16.53
CA ILE A 87 -17.42 -7.22 -15.65
C ILE A 87 -17.25 -6.66 -14.23
N TRP A 88 -16.76 -5.42 -14.12
CA TRP A 88 -16.53 -4.72 -12.86
C TRP A 88 -17.81 -4.57 -12.05
N CYS A 89 -18.88 -4.06 -12.68
CA CYS A 89 -20.18 -3.85 -12.02
C CYS A 89 -20.92 -5.16 -11.74
N GLY A 90 -20.66 -6.21 -12.54
CA GLY A 90 -21.33 -7.50 -12.45
C GLY A 90 -22.86 -7.36 -12.40
N ASN A 91 -23.48 -8.13 -11.51
CA ASN A 91 -24.93 -8.15 -11.33
C ASN A 91 -25.44 -7.13 -10.28
N LEU A 92 -24.66 -6.10 -9.95
CA LEU A 92 -25.03 -5.13 -8.91
C LEU A 92 -26.14 -4.20 -9.42
N SER A 93 -27.37 -4.45 -8.96
CA SER A 93 -28.55 -3.67 -9.34
C SER A 93 -28.38 -2.20 -8.92
N GLY A 94 -28.49 -1.27 -9.86
CA GLY A 94 -28.49 0.17 -9.57
C GLY A 94 -27.11 0.78 -9.27
N TRP A 95 -26.00 0.10 -9.60
CA TRP A 95 -24.67 0.73 -9.56
C TRP A 95 -24.31 1.43 -10.87
N ARG A 96 -24.61 0.78 -12.00
CA ARG A 96 -24.38 1.33 -13.33
C ARG A 96 -25.42 2.44 -13.61
N GLY A 97 -24.94 3.65 -13.88
CA GLY A 97 -25.80 4.80 -14.19
C GLY A 97 -26.41 5.51 -12.97
N SER A 98 -26.04 5.14 -11.74
CA SER A 98 -26.52 5.84 -10.55
C SER A 98 -25.77 7.13 -10.26
N ASN A 99 -26.43 8.04 -9.55
CA ASN A 99 -25.83 9.29 -9.08
C ASN A 99 -24.69 9.02 -8.09
N THR A 100 -23.72 9.94 -8.03
CA THR A 100 -22.56 9.86 -7.12
C THR A 100 -22.98 9.71 -5.65
N LEU A 101 -24.04 10.41 -5.22
CA LEU A 101 -24.57 10.31 -3.86
C LEU A 101 -25.00 8.88 -3.50
N TRP A 102 -25.63 8.16 -4.43
CA TRP A 102 -26.01 6.75 -4.21
C TRP A 102 -24.79 5.85 -4.06
N LYS A 103 -23.76 6.06 -4.90
CA LYS A 103 -22.50 5.30 -4.79
C LYS A 103 -21.82 5.56 -3.45
N VAL A 104 -21.76 6.81 -3.00
CA VAL A 104 -21.21 7.18 -1.68
C VAL A 104 -22.02 6.53 -0.55
N PHE A 105 -23.35 6.55 -0.64
CA PHE A 105 -24.22 5.90 0.35
C PHE A 105 -23.96 4.38 0.44
N VAL A 106 -23.86 3.70 -0.71
CA VAL A 106 -23.55 2.27 -0.77
C VAL A 106 -22.15 1.99 -0.21
N SER A 107 -21.13 2.77 -0.61
CA SER A 107 -19.76 2.63 -0.08
C SER A 107 -19.69 2.86 1.43
N CYS A 108 -20.40 3.86 1.97
CA CYS A 108 -20.49 4.12 3.40
C CYS A 108 -21.18 2.97 4.14
N SER A 109 -22.26 2.43 3.57
CA SER A 109 -22.96 1.27 4.13
C SER A 109 -22.06 0.03 4.18
N ILE A 110 -21.30 -0.23 3.11
CA ILE A 110 -20.31 -1.32 3.08
C ILE A 110 -19.21 -1.09 4.12
N PHE A 111 -18.70 0.12 4.23
CA PHE A 111 -17.66 0.47 5.22
C PHE A 111 -18.11 0.16 6.67
N LEU A 112 -19.33 0.57 7.04
CA LEU A 112 -19.88 0.33 8.37
C LEU A 112 -20.20 -1.14 8.63
N THR A 113 -20.67 -1.87 7.62
CA THR A 113 -21.08 -3.28 7.74
C THR A 113 -19.98 -4.29 7.41
N MET A 114 -18.80 -3.82 6.98
CA MET A 114 -17.65 -4.62 6.56
C MET A 114 -17.34 -5.82 7.47
N PRO A 115 -17.15 -5.65 8.80
CA PRO A 115 -16.81 -6.78 9.67
C PRO A 115 -17.89 -7.87 9.67
N LEU A 116 -19.17 -7.48 9.62
CA LEU A 116 -20.29 -8.42 9.55
C LEU A 116 -20.34 -9.14 8.20
N LEU A 117 -20.10 -8.42 7.09
CA LEU A 117 -20.07 -9.00 5.75
C LEU A 117 -18.96 -10.06 5.60
N CYS A 118 -17.77 -9.80 6.16
CA CYS A 118 -16.67 -10.76 6.18
C CYS A 118 -17.01 -12.02 6.99
N LEU A 119 -17.65 -11.87 8.16
CA LEU A 119 -18.10 -13.01 8.96
C LEU A 119 -19.15 -13.85 8.23
N VAL A 120 -20.11 -13.21 7.56
CA VAL A 120 -21.12 -13.90 6.74
C VAL A 120 -20.48 -14.66 5.59
N TYR A 121 -19.47 -14.08 4.92
CA TYR A 121 -18.74 -14.78 3.86
C TYR A 121 -18.00 -16.01 4.39
N TRP A 122 -17.39 -15.89 5.57
CA TRP A 122 -16.67 -17.00 6.21
C TRP A 122 -17.58 -18.14 6.64
N ILE A 123 -18.76 -17.84 7.19
CA ILE A 123 -19.72 -18.85 7.68
C ILE A 123 -20.55 -19.44 6.53
N ALA A 124 -21.03 -18.62 5.60
CA ALA A 124 -21.99 -19.01 4.58
C ALA A 124 -21.63 -18.41 3.19
N PRO A 125 -20.53 -18.86 2.55
CA PRO A 125 -20.05 -18.30 1.28
C PRO A 125 -21.03 -18.53 0.11
N LYS A 126 -21.87 -19.58 0.17
CA LYS A 126 -22.87 -19.90 -0.88
C LYS A 126 -24.17 -19.09 -0.75
N SER A 127 -24.30 -18.26 0.29
CA SER A 127 -25.49 -17.40 0.50
C SER A 127 -25.63 -16.34 -0.60
N ARG A 128 -26.82 -15.72 -0.70
CA ARG A 128 -27.04 -14.60 -1.65
C ARG A 128 -26.06 -13.44 -1.40
N VAL A 129 -25.80 -13.14 -0.13
CA VAL A 129 -24.80 -12.13 0.27
C VAL A 129 -23.39 -12.58 -0.12
N GLY A 130 -23.03 -13.84 0.14
CA GLY A 130 -21.72 -14.39 -0.26
C GLY A 130 -21.46 -14.27 -1.77
N LYS A 131 -22.47 -14.56 -2.61
CA LYS A 131 -22.39 -14.34 -4.06
C LYS A 131 -22.26 -12.86 -4.45
N MET A 132 -22.93 -11.95 -3.73
CA MET A 132 -22.79 -10.51 -3.94
C MET A 132 -21.37 -10.01 -3.61
N LEU A 133 -20.74 -10.53 -2.56
CA LEU A 133 -19.36 -10.18 -2.17
C LEU A 133 -18.32 -10.63 -3.20
N LYS A 134 -18.67 -11.56 -4.11
CA LYS A 134 -17.80 -11.98 -5.21
C LYS A 134 -17.72 -10.96 -6.36
N ILE A 135 -18.63 -9.97 -6.41
CA ILE A 135 -18.64 -8.93 -7.44
C ILE A 135 -17.39 -8.05 -7.30
N PRO A 136 -16.63 -7.75 -8.39
CA PRO A 136 -15.37 -7.02 -8.32
C PRO A 136 -15.45 -5.65 -7.62
N VAL A 137 -16.47 -4.84 -7.94
CA VAL A 137 -16.71 -3.55 -7.24
C VAL A 137 -16.82 -3.74 -5.73
N ILE A 138 -17.56 -4.75 -5.28
CA ILE A 138 -17.80 -4.99 -3.85
C ILE A 138 -16.53 -5.47 -3.17
N LYS A 139 -15.75 -6.35 -3.82
CA LYS A 139 -14.42 -6.75 -3.32
C LYS A 139 -13.50 -5.54 -3.15
N PHE A 140 -13.44 -4.66 -4.14
CA PHE A 140 -12.64 -3.44 -4.08
C PHE A 140 -13.07 -2.53 -2.92
N LEU A 141 -14.38 -2.31 -2.75
CA LEU A 141 -14.91 -1.50 -1.65
C LEU A 141 -14.65 -2.13 -0.28
N LEU A 142 -14.72 -3.46 -0.15
CA LEU A 142 -14.39 -4.17 1.08
C LEU A 142 -12.90 -4.09 1.42
N HIS A 143 -12.02 -4.25 0.43
CA HIS A 143 -10.58 -4.11 0.63
C HIS A 143 -10.23 -2.68 1.04
N SER A 144 -10.77 -1.68 0.32
CA SER A 144 -10.65 -0.26 0.67
C SER A 144 -11.18 0.04 2.07
N ALA A 145 -12.33 -0.53 2.44
CA ALA A 145 -12.92 -0.36 3.78
C ALA A 145 -12.05 -1.01 4.88
N SER A 146 -11.49 -2.20 4.63
CA SER A 146 -10.55 -2.87 5.55
C SER A 146 -9.35 -1.98 5.83
N TYR A 147 -8.80 -1.36 4.77
CA TYR A 147 -7.67 -0.45 4.89
C TYR A 147 -8.00 0.83 5.68
N LEU A 148 -9.18 1.41 5.44
CA LEU A 148 -9.65 2.56 6.22
C LEU A 148 -9.86 2.20 7.70
N TRP A 149 -10.41 1.02 7.99
CA TRP A 149 -10.52 0.51 9.36
C TRP A 149 -9.15 0.36 10.02
N PHE A 150 -8.17 -0.19 9.30
CA PHE A 150 -6.79 -0.27 9.79
C PHE A 150 -6.23 1.10 10.18
N LEU A 151 -6.39 2.12 9.34
CA LEU A 151 -5.95 3.48 9.66
C LEU A 151 -6.70 4.09 10.86
N ILE A 152 -8.02 3.86 10.95
CA ILE A 152 -8.81 4.29 12.11
C ILE A 152 -8.31 3.60 13.38
N PHE A 153 -8.00 2.31 13.34
CA PHE A 153 -7.43 1.58 14.47
C PHE A 153 -6.07 2.15 14.89
N LEU A 154 -5.18 2.49 13.94
CA LEU A 154 -3.91 3.15 14.25
C LEU A 154 -4.11 4.52 14.93
N LEU A 155 -5.08 5.31 14.47
CA LEU A 155 -5.42 6.59 15.09
C LEU A 155 -5.98 6.41 16.50
N VAL A 156 -6.89 5.44 16.69
CA VAL A 156 -7.45 5.12 18.00
C VAL A 156 -6.36 4.66 18.95
N GLU A 157 -5.43 3.80 18.50
CA GLU A 157 -4.28 3.36 19.29
C GLU A 157 -3.42 4.55 19.73
N SER A 158 -3.14 5.49 18.82
CA SER A 158 -2.40 6.72 19.12
C SER A 158 -3.11 7.59 20.18
N ILE A 159 -4.42 7.78 20.06
CA ILE A 159 -5.23 8.56 21.02
C ILE A 159 -5.31 7.85 22.39
N VAL A 160 -5.46 6.52 22.40
CA VAL A 160 -5.49 5.73 23.65
C VAL A 160 -4.13 5.79 24.36
N LEU A 161 -3.04 5.74 23.61
CA LEU A 161 -1.67 5.92 24.11
C LEU A 161 -1.50 7.28 24.79
N GLU A 162 -2.00 8.36 24.17
CA GLU A 162 -1.97 9.72 24.74
C GLU A 162 -2.81 9.80 26.02
N HIS A 163 -4.06 9.32 26.00
CA HIS A 163 -4.95 9.43 27.15
C HIS A 163 -4.44 8.66 28.38
N LYS A 164 -3.76 7.53 28.16
CA LYS A 164 -3.23 6.68 29.22
C LYS A 164 -1.77 7.01 29.57
N HIS A 165 -1.20 8.16 29.15
CA HIS A 165 0.24 8.43 29.32
C HIS A 165 0.76 8.17 30.74
N HIS A 166 -0.03 8.45 31.78
CA HIS A 166 0.39 8.29 33.19
C HIS A 166 0.57 6.82 33.60
N ILE A 167 -0.13 5.89 32.96
CA ILE A 167 0.01 4.44 33.13
C ILE A 167 1.11 3.90 32.20
N PHE A 168 1.32 4.55 31.05
CA PHE A 168 2.33 4.21 30.03
C PHE A 168 3.76 4.64 30.38
N LEU A 169 3.99 5.26 31.54
CA LEU A 169 5.33 5.62 32.02
C LEU A 169 6.20 4.41 32.39
N GLY A 170 5.60 3.23 32.56
CA GLY A 170 6.27 1.98 32.92
C GLY A 170 6.26 0.94 31.81
N ARG A 171 7.30 0.08 31.80
CA ARG A 171 7.54 -1.00 30.82
C ARG A 171 6.61 -2.21 30.97
N SER A 172 5.71 -2.21 31.95
CA SER A 172 4.82 -3.32 32.31
C SER A 172 3.58 -3.41 31.40
N GLN A 173 3.76 -3.23 30.09
CA GLN A 173 2.64 -3.25 29.15
C GLN A 173 2.45 -4.64 28.56
N PRO A 174 1.21 -5.15 28.54
CA PRO A 174 0.96 -6.39 27.87
C PRO A 174 1.10 -6.19 26.36
N MET A 175 1.98 -6.95 25.70
CA MET A 175 2.28 -6.86 24.26
C MET A 175 1.03 -6.78 23.37
N TRP A 176 -0.04 -7.47 23.77
CA TRP A 176 -1.32 -7.57 23.07
C TRP A 176 -2.15 -6.29 23.09
N GLU A 177 -2.00 -5.42 24.10
CA GLU A 177 -2.74 -4.15 24.16
C GLU A 177 -2.24 -3.12 23.14
N ASN A 178 -0.95 -3.14 22.80
CA ASN A 178 -0.31 -2.19 21.89
C ASN A 178 0.10 -2.81 20.54
N SER A 179 -0.46 -3.96 20.18
CA SER A 179 -0.13 -4.66 18.93
C SER A 179 -1.34 -5.30 18.28
N LEU A 180 -2.54 -4.79 18.57
CA LEU A 180 -3.78 -5.27 17.94
C LEU A 180 -3.78 -5.00 16.43
N HIS A 181 -3.14 -3.90 15.99
CA HIS A 181 -2.92 -3.62 14.56
C HIS A 181 -2.10 -4.72 13.85
N MET A 182 -1.34 -5.55 14.57
CA MET A 182 -0.55 -6.64 13.98
C MET A 182 -1.41 -7.72 13.34
N VAL A 183 -2.69 -7.83 13.72
CA VAL A 183 -3.64 -8.73 13.05
C VAL A 183 -3.82 -8.31 11.58
N TRP A 184 -3.91 -7.01 11.31
CA TRP A 184 -3.94 -6.48 9.93
C TRP A 184 -2.60 -6.66 9.25
N VAL A 185 -1.49 -6.35 9.92
CA VAL A 185 -0.14 -6.51 9.35
C VAL A 185 0.11 -7.95 8.92
N ALA A 186 -0.30 -8.94 9.72
CA ALA A 186 -0.19 -10.35 9.36
C ALA A 186 -1.03 -10.70 8.11
N GLY A 187 -2.23 -10.14 7.98
CA GLY A 187 -3.07 -10.29 6.80
C GLY A 187 -2.47 -9.66 5.55
N PHE A 188 -1.91 -8.44 5.67
CA PHE A 188 -1.22 -7.77 4.57
C PHE A 188 0.05 -8.52 4.18
N PHE A 189 0.85 -8.99 5.14
CA PHE A 189 2.03 -9.80 4.87
C PHE A 189 1.69 -11.06 4.08
N TRP A 190 0.65 -11.79 4.50
CA TRP A 190 0.19 -12.97 3.75
C TRP A 190 -0.29 -12.62 2.34
N TYR A 191 -1.01 -11.51 2.19
CA TYR A 191 -1.48 -11.01 0.90
C TYR A 191 -0.29 -10.72 -0.04
N GLU A 192 0.72 -9.95 0.41
CA GLU A 192 1.90 -9.64 -0.40
C GLU A 192 2.72 -10.90 -0.74
N CYS A 193 2.86 -11.85 0.21
CA CYS A 193 3.53 -13.13 -0.09
C CYS A 193 2.83 -13.90 -1.20
N LYS A 194 1.49 -13.87 -1.22
CA LYS A 194 0.71 -14.51 -2.29
C LYS A 194 0.89 -13.77 -3.62
N GLU A 195 0.92 -12.45 -3.62
CA GLU A 195 1.12 -11.63 -4.82
C GLU A 195 2.49 -11.90 -5.45
N VAL A 196 3.56 -11.86 -4.64
CA VAL A 196 4.93 -12.19 -5.10
C VAL A 196 5.02 -13.61 -5.67
N TRP A 197 4.30 -14.57 -5.09
CA TRP A 197 4.27 -15.94 -5.58
C TRP A 197 3.58 -16.07 -6.94
N ILE A 198 2.50 -15.31 -7.17
CA ILE A 198 1.69 -15.39 -8.40
C ILE A 198 2.34 -14.59 -9.54
N GLU A 199 2.77 -13.34 -9.29
CA GLU A 199 3.31 -12.46 -10.32
C GLU A 199 4.79 -12.70 -10.62
N GLY A 200 5.51 -13.28 -9.66
CA GLY A 200 6.95 -13.47 -9.70
C GLY A 200 7.73 -12.25 -9.18
N LEU A 201 8.88 -12.53 -8.56
CA LEU A 201 9.67 -11.54 -7.82
C LEU A 201 10.14 -10.36 -8.68
N HIS A 202 10.57 -10.60 -9.92
CA HIS A 202 11.11 -9.55 -10.79
C HIS A 202 10.04 -8.53 -11.19
N SER A 203 8.88 -9.01 -11.65
CA SER A 203 7.76 -8.16 -12.04
C SER A 203 7.25 -7.35 -10.85
N TYR A 204 7.14 -7.99 -9.68
CA TYR A 204 6.69 -7.35 -8.45
C TYR A 204 7.62 -6.20 -8.00
N LEU A 205 8.94 -6.37 -8.06
CA LEU A 205 9.90 -5.34 -7.64
C LEU A 205 10.02 -4.15 -8.61
N LEU A 206 9.51 -4.28 -9.85
CA LEU A 206 9.49 -3.17 -10.80
C LEU A 206 8.37 -2.16 -10.48
N ASP A 207 7.33 -2.56 -9.75
CA ASP A 207 6.31 -1.63 -9.28
C ASP A 207 6.79 -0.91 -8.00
N LEU A 208 6.92 0.41 -8.11
CA LEU A 208 7.34 1.27 -7.00
C LEU A 208 6.35 1.23 -5.83
N TRP A 209 5.08 0.97 -6.11
CA TRP A 209 4.04 0.83 -5.09
C TRP A 209 4.23 -0.46 -4.29
N ASN A 210 4.53 -1.57 -4.95
CA ASN A 210 4.84 -2.83 -4.28
C ASN A 210 6.14 -2.74 -3.46
N CYS A 211 7.12 -1.98 -3.94
CA CYS A 211 8.32 -1.65 -3.16
C CYS A 211 7.99 -0.86 -1.88
N LEU A 212 7.10 0.13 -1.97
CA LEU A 212 6.61 0.89 -0.80
C LEU A 212 5.91 -0.04 0.21
N ASP A 213 5.15 -1.03 -0.26
CA ASP A 213 4.48 -2.01 0.58
C ASP A 213 5.46 -2.94 1.31
N ILE A 214 6.51 -3.41 0.63
CA ILE A 214 7.62 -4.14 1.28
C ILE A 214 8.26 -3.29 2.38
N VAL A 215 8.54 -2.01 2.12
CA VAL A 215 9.14 -1.11 3.11
C VAL A 215 8.22 -0.94 4.32
N ILE A 216 6.93 -0.68 4.11
CA ILE A 216 5.96 -0.52 5.20
C ILE A 216 5.87 -1.80 6.05
N LEU A 217 5.71 -2.96 5.41
CA LEU A 217 5.57 -4.23 6.12
C LEU A 217 6.84 -4.62 6.85
N SER A 218 8.01 -4.44 6.24
CA SER A 218 9.29 -4.73 6.89
C SER A 218 9.51 -3.83 8.12
N LEU A 219 9.14 -2.55 8.07
CA LEU A 219 9.26 -1.66 9.23
C LEU A 219 8.26 -2.03 10.35
N TYR A 220 7.02 -2.44 10.02
CA TYR A 220 6.08 -2.97 11.03
C TYR A 220 6.62 -4.25 11.69
N LEU A 221 7.13 -5.19 10.89
CA LEU A 221 7.70 -6.44 11.40
C LEU A 221 8.96 -6.18 12.25
N ALA A 222 9.81 -5.23 11.84
CA ALA A 222 11.00 -4.85 12.61
C ALA A 222 10.62 -4.21 13.96
N SER A 223 9.65 -3.29 13.98
CA SER A 223 9.14 -2.69 15.22
C SER A 223 8.56 -3.76 16.15
N PHE A 224 7.74 -4.66 15.63
CA PHE A 224 7.16 -5.75 16.40
C PHE A 224 8.22 -6.72 16.94
N ALA A 225 9.19 -7.10 16.11
CA ALA A 225 10.29 -7.98 16.52
C ALA A 225 11.12 -7.38 17.67
N LEU A 226 11.40 -6.08 17.64
CA LEU A 226 12.09 -5.38 18.73
C LEU A 226 11.26 -5.39 20.02
N ARG A 227 9.95 -5.17 19.96
CA ARG A 227 9.05 -5.25 21.13
C ARG A 227 9.00 -6.66 21.72
N VAL A 228 8.95 -7.69 20.87
CA VAL A 228 9.03 -9.09 21.28
C VAL A 228 10.38 -9.39 21.94
N LEU A 229 11.48 -8.91 21.37
CA LEU A 229 12.82 -9.09 21.93
C LEU A 229 12.97 -8.44 23.30
N VAL A 230 12.46 -7.21 23.48
CA VAL A 230 12.44 -6.52 24.78
C VAL A 230 11.62 -7.30 25.81
N SER A 231 10.42 -7.73 25.43
CA SER A 231 9.53 -8.50 26.31
C SER A 231 10.13 -9.86 26.69
N GLY A 232 10.77 -10.54 25.72
CA GLY A 232 11.45 -11.82 25.93
C GLY A 232 12.68 -11.70 26.82
N ARG A 233 13.53 -10.68 26.62
CA ARG A 233 14.67 -10.36 27.50
C ARG A 233 14.21 -10.08 28.92
N GLY A 234 13.14 -9.29 29.08
CA GLY A 234 12.55 -9.01 30.39
C GLY A 234 12.04 -10.26 31.09
N HIS A 235 11.33 -11.13 30.36
CA HIS A 235 10.85 -12.39 30.93
C HIS A 235 12.00 -13.32 31.35
N LEU A 236 13.02 -13.48 30.50
CA LEU A 236 14.16 -14.35 30.77
C LEU A 236 14.98 -13.87 31.98
N HIS A 237 15.31 -12.57 32.05
CA HIS A 237 16.06 -12.02 33.19
C HIS A 237 15.28 -12.09 34.51
N CYS A 238 13.96 -11.94 34.48
CA CYS A 238 13.13 -12.08 35.67
C CYS A 238 12.93 -13.53 36.11
N LEU A 239 13.02 -14.51 35.21
CA LEU A 239 13.03 -15.94 35.56
C LEU A 239 14.34 -16.33 36.26
N ASP A 240 15.48 -15.89 35.72
CA ASP A 240 16.80 -16.22 36.28
C ASP A 240 17.05 -15.52 37.62
N ALA A 241 16.69 -14.24 37.73
CA ALA A 241 16.95 -13.43 38.93
C ALA A 241 15.85 -12.36 39.13
N PRO A 242 14.76 -12.68 39.88
CA PRO A 242 13.61 -11.79 40.03
C PRO A 242 13.90 -10.49 40.78
N SER A 243 14.98 -10.44 41.55
CA SER A 243 15.44 -9.25 42.28
C SER A 243 16.65 -8.56 41.65
N SER A 244 17.02 -8.91 40.42
CA SER A 244 18.13 -8.26 39.72
C SER A 244 17.76 -6.85 39.23
N PRO A 245 18.75 -5.93 39.17
CA PRO A 245 18.51 -4.60 38.59
C PRO A 245 18.09 -4.68 37.11
N GLU A 246 18.52 -5.71 36.39
CA GLU A 246 18.14 -5.97 35.00
C GLU A 246 16.66 -6.36 34.85
N CYS A 247 16.13 -7.22 35.73
CA CYS A 247 14.71 -7.51 35.76
C CYS A 247 13.89 -6.25 36.03
N TYR A 248 14.33 -5.39 36.95
CA TYR A 248 13.71 -4.08 37.17
C TYR A 248 13.79 -3.20 35.91
N TYR A 249 14.94 -3.12 35.24
CA TYR A 249 15.12 -2.35 34.01
C TYR A 249 14.16 -2.75 32.90
N PHE A 250 14.02 -4.05 32.64
CA PHE A 250 13.17 -4.55 31.55
C PHE A 250 11.68 -4.67 31.89
N THR A 251 11.26 -4.47 33.14
CA THR A 251 9.84 -4.62 33.53
C THR A 251 9.22 -3.42 34.22
N ARG A 252 9.98 -2.64 34.98
CA ARG A 252 9.46 -1.58 35.88
C ARG A 252 10.14 -0.22 35.71
N ALA A 253 11.34 -0.16 35.12
CA ALA A 253 12.04 1.12 34.95
C ALA A 253 11.20 2.13 34.17
N GLY A 254 11.16 3.36 34.69
CA GLY A 254 10.47 4.46 34.05
C GLY A 254 11.22 4.93 32.80
N ARG A 255 10.51 5.60 31.88
CA ARG A 255 11.08 6.12 30.61
C ARG A 255 12.34 7.00 30.79
N HIS A 256 12.47 7.68 31.93
CA HIS A 256 13.61 8.54 32.26
C HIS A 256 14.89 7.77 32.64
N GLU A 257 14.76 6.48 32.99
CA GLU A 257 15.86 5.59 33.37
C GLU A 257 16.36 4.78 32.16
N TRP A 258 15.71 4.89 31.00
CA TRP A 258 16.06 4.13 29.81
C TRP A 258 17.36 4.64 29.20
N GLN A 259 18.20 3.71 28.80
CA GLN A 259 19.43 4.04 28.09
C GLN A 259 19.09 4.61 26.70
N PRO A 260 19.92 5.52 26.14
CA PRO A 260 19.70 6.09 24.81
C PRO A 260 19.63 5.04 23.69
N GLU A 261 20.30 3.90 23.88
CA GLU A 261 20.38 2.78 22.93
C GLU A 261 19.27 1.74 23.13
N ASP A 262 18.28 2.02 23.99
CA ASP A 262 17.23 1.03 24.29
C ASP A 262 16.44 0.66 23.03
N PRO A 263 16.33 -0.64 22.68
CA PRO A 263 15.63 -1.09 21.48
C PRO A 263 14.14 -0.74 21.46
N GLN A 264 13.54 -0.43 22.62
CA GLN A 264 12.17 0.07 22.70
C GLN A 264 12.01 1.44 22.02
N PHE A 265 12.99 2.34 22.13
CA PHE A 265 12.95 3.63 21.41
C PHE A 265 12.99 3.44 19.90
N VAL A 266 13.86 2.53 19.42
CA VAL A 266 13.93 2.20 18.00
C VAL A 266 12.60 1.62 17.52
N ALA A 267 11.98 0.72 18.30
CA ALA A 267 10.69 0.16 17.97
C ALA A 267 9.58 1.23 17.88
N GLU A 268 9.57 2.20 18.80
CA GLU A 268 8.62 3.32 18.81
C GLU A 268 8.80 4.22 17.59
N VAL A 269 10.04 4.58 17.24
CA VAL A 269 10.35 5.41 16.06
C VAL A 269 9.96 4.69 14.76
N LEU A 270 10.33 3.41 14.63
CA LEU A 270 9.93 2.60 13.47
C LEU A 270 8.41 2.54 13.34
N PHE A 271 7.69 2.31 14.45
CA PHE A 271 6.23 2.29 14.44
C PHE A 271 5.63 3.65 14.01
N ALA A 272 6.17 4.77 14.50
CA ALA A 272 5.70 6.10 14.15
C ALA A 272 5.91 6.42 12.65
N VAL A 273 7.11 6.14 12.13
CA VAL A 273 7.42 6.32 10.70
C VAL A 273 6.51 5.45 9.84
N THR A 274 6.32 4.19 10.23
CA THR A 274 5.50 3.24 9.46
C THR A 274 4.02 3.61 9.50
N SER A 275 3.53 4.12 10.63
CA SER A 275 2.16 4.63 10.75
C SER A 275 1.94 5.80 9.81
N MET A 276 2.89 6.73 9.70
CA MET A 276 2.84 7.84 8.75
C MET A 276 2.85 7.33 7.30
N LEU A 277 3.74 6.40 6.96
CA LEU A 277 3.80 5.81 5.62
C LEU A 277 2.51 5.03 5.29
N SER A 278 1.83 4.44 6.26
CA SER A 278 0.56 3.75 6.01
C SER A 278 -0.51 4.70 5.47
N PHE A 279 -0.52 5.98 5.84
CA PHE A 279 -1.47 6.92 5.25
C PHE A 279 -1.23 7.18 3.75
N THR A 280 0.00 7.02 3.25
CA THR A 280 0.31 7.26 1.84
C THR A 280 -0.35 6.23 0.92
N ARG A 281 -0.56 4.99 1.37
CA ARG A 281 -1.28 3.95 0.60
C ARG A 281 -2.75 4.29 0.31
N LEU A 282 -3.34 5.30 0.95
CA LEU A 282 -4.66 5.82 0.53
C LEU A 282 -4.66 6.28 -0.94
N ALA A 283 -3.49 6.62 -1.46
CA ALA A 283 -3.30 6.93 -2.87
C ALA A 283 -3.66 5.77 -3.82
N TYR A 284 -3.76 4.51 -3.35
CA TYR A 284 -4.22 3.37 -4.17
C TYR A 284 -5.70 3.41 -4.51
N ILE A 285 -6.50 4.09 -3.70
CA ILE A 285 -7.95 4.16 -3.89
C ILE A 285 -8.32 5.30 -4.84
N LEU A 286 -7.47 6.34 -4.91
CA LEU A 286 -7.71 7.56 -5.69
C LEU A 286 -7.91 7.33 -7.21
N PRO A 287 -7.21 6.39 -7.90
CA PRO A 287 -7.40 6.13 -9.32
C PRO A 287 -8.81 5.67 -9.69
N ALA A 288 -9.54 5.07 -8.74
CA ALA A 288 -10.91 4.60 -8.99
C ALA A 288 -11.92 5.74 -9.16
N HIS A 289 -11.59 6.96 -8.72
CA HIS A 289 -12.44 8.13 -8.91
C HIS A 289 -11.99 8.95 -10.13
N GLU A 290 -12.94 9.31 -11.00
CA GLU A 290 -12.68 9.98 -12.28
C GLU A 290 -11.80 11.24 -12.16
N SER A 291 -12.12 12.13 -11.22
CA SER A 291 -11.35 13.37 -11.05
C SER A 291 -10.06 13.22 -10.24
N LEU A 292 -10.01 12.28 -9.29
CA LEU A 292 -8.84 12.13 -8.41
C LEU A 292 -7.75 11.29 -9.09
N GLY A 293 -8.14 10.30 -9.88
CA GLY A 293 -7.21 9.49 -10.66
C GLY A 293 -6.46 10.28 -11.72
N THR A 294 -7.15 11.17 -12.45
CA THR A 294 -6.48 12.05 -13.43
C THR A 294 -5.50 13.01 -12.75
N LEU A 295 -5.86 13.55 -11.58
CA LEU A 295 -4.98 14.39 -10.78
C LEU A 295 -3.74 13.62 -10.29
N GLN A 296 -3.91 12.40 -9.77
CA GLN A 296 -2.80 11.57 -9.31
C GLN A 296 -1.83 11.22 -10.44
N ILE A 297 -2.35 10.89 -11.64
CA ILE A 297 -1.50 10.62 -12.81
C ILE A 297 -0.70 11.88 -13.19
N SER A 298 -1.30 13.07 -13.11
CA SER A 298 -0.60 14.33 -13.35
C SER A 298 0.53 14.55 -12.34
N ILE A 299 0.26 14.32 -11.05
CA ILE A 299 1.27 14.43 -9.98
C ILE A 299 2.43 13.45 -10.25
N GLY A 300 2.12 12.20 -10.59
CA GLY A 300 3.14 11.18 -10.90
C GLY A 300 4.08 11.61 -12.02
N LYS A 301 3.55 12.18 -13.11
CA LYS A 301 4.37 12.68 -14.23
C LYS A 301 5.23 13.88 -13.85
N MET A 302 4.77 14.72 -12.92
CA MET A 302 5.51 15.89 -12.46
C MET A 302 6.65 15.56 -11.48
N ILE A 303 6.58 14.41 -10.79
CA ILE A 303 7.62 13.99 -9.85
C ILE A 303 8.98 13.81 -10.54
N ASP A 304 9.01 13.27 -11.75
CA ASP A 304 10.26 13.10 -12.52
C ASP A 304 10.95 14.45 -12.81
N ASP A 305 10.17 15.48 -13.15
CA ASP A 305 10.69 16.82 -13.35
C ASP A 305 11.12 17.47 -12.03
N MET A 306 10.37 17.23 -10.95
CA MET A 306 10.69 17.72 -9.61
C MET A 306 12.01 17.12 -9.10
N ILE A 307 12.27 15.83 -9.33
CA ILE A 307 13.52 15.15 -8.94
C ILE A 307 14.72 15.80 -9.63
N ARG A 308 14.61 16.13 -10.94
CA ARG A 308 15.67 16.84 -11.67
C ARG A 308 15.96 18.21 -11.07
N PHE A 309 14.91 18.95 -10.68
CA PHE A 309 15.07 20.24 -10.02
C PHE A 309 15.69 20.11 -8.61
N MET A 310 15.24 19.12 -7.83
CA MET A 310 15.78 18.85 -6.48
C MET A 310 17.26 18.49 -6.52
N PHE A 311 17.73 17.79 -7.57
CA PHE A 311 19.16 17.51 -7.75
C PHE A 311 19.99 18.80 -7.87
N ILE A 312 19.54 19.76 -8.69
CA ILE A 312 20.21 21.07 -8.83
C ILE A 312 20.17 21.83 -7.50
N LEU A 313 19.03 21.82 -6.81
CA LEU A 313 18.88 22.47 -5.51
C LEU A 313 19.83 21.88 -4.46
N MET A 314 20.04 20.56 -4.43
CA MET A 314 20.96 19.90 -3.51
C MET A 314 22.42 20.31 -3.73
N ILE A 315 22.84 20.51 -4.99
CA ILE A 315 24.19 21.02 -5.31
C ILE A 315 24.36 22.42 -4.73
N ILE A 316 23.38 23.30 -4.95
CA ILE A 316 23.40 24.66 -4.44
C ILE A 316 23.42 24.65 -2.91
N LEU A 317 22.53 23.90 -2.27
CA LEU A 317 22.44 23.80 -0.81
C LEU A 317 23.75 23.31 -0.19
N THR A 318 24.40 22.33 -0.81
CA THR A 318 25.69 21.80 -0.35
C THR A 318 26.80 22.84 -0.47
N ALA A 319 26.84 23.61 -1.57
CA ALA A 319 27.80 24.70 -1.74
C ALA A 319 27.64 25.77 -0.65
N PHE A 320 26.38 26.16 -0.35
CA PHE A 320 26.09 27.08 0.75
C PHE A 320 26.44 26.49 2.12
N LEU A 321 26.14 25.21 2.37
CA LEU A 321 26.48 24.53 3.61
C LEU A 321 28.00 24.54 3.85
N CYS A 322 28.80 24.25 2.82
CA CYS A 322 30.26 24.34 2.89
C CYS A 322 30.73 25.78 3.15
N GLY A 323 30.14 26.77 2.49
CA GLY A 323 30.48 28.19 2.70
C GLY A 323 30.18 28.67 4.12
N LEU A 324 29.01 28.31 4.65
CA LEU A 324 28.60 28.61 6.03
C LEU A 324 29.52 27.89 7.02
N ASN A 325 29.76 26.58 6.85
CA ASN A 325 30.65 25.84 7.74
C ASN A 325 32.05 26.46 7.77
N ASN A 326 32.64 26.80 6.63
CA ASN A 326 33.96 27.43 6.57
C ASN A 326 34.03 28.81 7.24
N THR A 327 32.92 29.54 7.25
CA THR A 327 32.84 30.86 7.90
C THR A 327 32.66 30.71 9.40
N TYR A 328 31.79 29.78 9.83
CA TYR A 328 31.41 29.61 11.23
C TYR A 328 32.29 28.64 12.03
N VAL A 329 33.15 27.83 11.39
CA VAL A 329 34.00 26.85 12.08
C VAL A 329 34.89 27.50 13.16
N TYR A 330 35.43 28.69 12.91
CA TYR A 330 36.27 29.41 13.87
C TYR A 330 35.50 29.98 15.07
N TYR A 331 34.16 29.98 15.02
CA TYR A 331 33.29 30.50 16.08
C TYR A 331 32.71 29.41 16.99
N GLN A 332 33.12 28.14 16.83
CA GLN A 332 32.65 27.03 17.68
C GLN A 332 32.93 27.24 19.17
N GLU A 333 34.03 27.90 19.53
CA GLU A 333 34.44 28.15 20.93
C GLU A 333 33.93 29.48 21.51
N SER A 334 33.09 30.21 20.77
CA SER A 334 32.46 31.43 21.28
C SER A 334 31.55 31.10 22.47
N GLN A 335 32.07 31.27 23.68
CA GLN A 335 31.42 31.02 24.99
C GLN A 335 30.07 31.74 25.24
N ARG A 336 29.51 32.46 24.28
CA ARG A 336 28.27 33.23 24.42
C ARG A 336 27.04 32.59 23.79
N LEU A 337 27.15 31.43 23.15
CA LEU A 337 25.96 30.66 22.75
C LEU A 337 25.50 29.76 23.91
N GLY A 338 24.79 30.38 24.85
CA GLY A 338 23.84 29.75 25.76
C GLY A 338 24.38 28.67 26.71
N LYS A 339 24.86 29.09 27.89
CA LYS A 339 24.72 28.25 29.10
C LYS A 339 23.23 28.09 29.42
N TYR A 340 22.58 27.12 28.80
CA TYR A 340 21.34 26.55 29.31
C TYR A 340 21.67 25.23 29.99
N GLY A 341 21.78 25.26 31.31
CA GLY A 341 21.92 24.08 32.16
C GLY A 341 23.33 23.81 32.65
N LEU A 342 23.67 24.39 33.80
CA LEU A 342 24.14 23.67 35.00
C LEU A 342 24.33 24.72 36.10
N ALA A 343 23.53 24.56 37.16
CA ALA A 343 23.63 25.30 38.40
C ALA A 343 24.97 25.04 39.11
#